data_AF-A0A7S0CDC9-F1
#
_entry.id   AF-A0A7S0CDC9-F1
#
_cell.length_a   1.000
_cell.length_b   1.000
_cell.length_c   1.000
_cell.angle_alpha   90.00
_cell.angle_beta   90.00
_cell.angle_gamma   90.00
#
_symmetry.space_group_name_H-M   'P 1'
#
loop_
_entity.id
_entity.type
_entity.pdbx_description
1 polymer ?
#
loop_
_entity_poly.entity_id
_entity_poly.type
_entity_poly.pdbx_seq_one_letter_code
_entity_poly.pdbx_strand_id
1 'polypeptide(L)'
;LRLTEHTKSKRMTALSSLTRSRNAFLTLIALTATAPTTAFHTSLPATRAFTLRPNISKMPLQAEPSLKPYIETLITGTDLTAENTYDCFTQILAGANEVQVSALLMLLRAKGETPTEIAGMVRAMNAACNAVHLPGIKKLDIVGTGGDGADTINISTASVVLSAACGCIVAKAGNRSVSSACGSADVLEALGVVVDLQPDEIVQCVDRCGVAFMFAPIN
;
A
#
# COMPACT_ATOMS: atom_id res chain seq x y z
N LEU A 1 9.82 7.99 57.47
CA LEU A 1 8.43 7.49 57.41
C LEU A 1 7.49 8.61 56.93
N ARG A 2 7.32 8.75 55.61
CA ARG A 2 6.21 9.44 54.91
C ARG A 2 6.53 9.47 53.40
N LEU A 3 6.32 8.33 52.76
CA LEU A 3 6.25 8.20 51.30
C LEU A 3 5.11 7.23 51.04
N THR A 4 3.90 7.74 50.79
CA THR A 4 2.77 7.00 50.20
C THR A 4 1.55 7.91 50.23
N GLU A 5 1.38 8.77 49.22
CA GLU A 5 0.04 9.22 48.76
C GLU A 5 0.11 9.74 47.31
N HIS A 6 1.24 10.32 46.89
CA HIS A 6 1.34 10.94 45.56
C HIS A 6 1.43 9.96 44.36
N THR A 7 1.68 8.67 44.59
CA THR A 7 1.81 7.63 43.54
C THR A 7 0.52 6.88 43.24
N LYS A 8 -0.52 6.97 44.09
CA LYS A 8 -1.83 6.35 43.81
C LYS A 8 -2.65 7.15 42.79
N SER A 9 -2.60 8.49 42.85
CA SER A 9 -3.37 9.36 41.95
C SER A 9 -2.95 9.21 40.48
N LYS A 10 -1.64 9.14 40.18
CA LYS A 10 -1.14 8.95 38.80
C LYS A 10 -1.44 7.58 38.20
N ARG A 11 -1.61 6.52 39.01
CA ARG A 11 -2.01 5.19 38.50
C ARG A 11 -3.49 5.12 38.15
N MET A 12 -4.37 5.86 38.84
CA MET A 12 -5.80 5.91 38.50
C MET A 12 -6.09 6.68 37.21
N THR A 13 -5.33 7.74 36.90
CA THR A 13 -5.48 8.49 35.64
C THR A 13 -4.99 7.71 34.41
N ALA A 14 -4.03 6.79 34.59
CA ALA A 14 -3.57 5.91 33.51
C ALA A 14 -4.54 4.75 33.22
N LEU A 15 -5.28 4.26 34.23
CA LEU A 15 -6.34 3.26 34.02
C LEU A 15 -7.60 3.85 33.36
N SER A 16 -7.90 5.14 33.59
CA SER A 16 -9.03 5.82 32.94
C SER A 16 -8.76 6.19 31.47
N SER A 17 -7.50 6.42 31.08
CA SER A 17 -7.12 6.60 29.67
C SER A 17 -7.07 5.29 28.87
N LEU A 18 -6.70 4.17 29.51
CA LEU A 18 -6.77 2.83 28.90
C LEU A 18 -8.22 2.35 28.66
N THR A 19 -9.17 2.75 29.52
CA THR A 19 -10.59 2.41 29.34
C THR A 19 -11.26 3.26 28.26
N ARG A 20 -10.73 4.44 27.94
CA ARG A 20 -11.19 5.27 26.81
C ARG A 20 -10.70 4.75 25.46
N SER A 21 -9.49 4.15 25.43
CA SER A 21 -8.90 3.52 24.23
C SER A 21 -9.59 2.20 23.85
N ARG A 22 -10.07 1.42 24.83
CA ARG A 22 -10.87 0.20 24.57
C ARG A 22 -12.23 0.47 23.91
N ASN A 23 -12.83 1.65 24.12
CA ASN A 23 -14.12 2.00 23.53
C ASN A 23 -14.02 2.61 22.13
N ALA A 24 -12.86 3.16 21.74
CA ALA A 24 -12.65 3.65 20.38
C ALA A 24 -12.62 2.50 19.35
N PHE A 25 -12.21 1.33 19.82
CA PHE A 25 -11.97 0.15 18.99
C PHE A 25 -13.23 -0.69 18.71
N LEU A 26 -14.23 -0.63 19.59
CA LEU A 26 -15.46 -1.44 19.49
C LEU A 26 -16.61 -0.76 18.72
N THR A 27 -16.49 0.53 18.38
CA THR A 27 -17.61 1.31 17.81
C THR A 27 -17.77 1.15 16.29
N LEU A 28 -16.90 0.39 15.62
CA LEU A 28 -16.93 0.22 14.17
C LEU A 28 -17.62 -1.07 13.68
N ILE A 29 -18.04 -1.95 14.59
CA ILE A 29 -18.47 -3.32 14.24
C ILE A 29 -19.97 -3.40 13.83
N ALA A 30 -20.74 -2.31 13.87
CA ALA A 30 -22.21 -2.41 13.95
C ALA A 30 -23.04 -1.95 12.73
N LEU A 31 -22.48 -1.69 11.54
CA LEU A 31 -23.31 -1.31 10.37
C LEU A 31 -22.92 -2.06 9.08
N THR A 32 -23.95 -2.70 8.49
CA THR A 32 -24.09 -3.23 7.12
C THR A 32 -23.94 -4.75 6.93
N ALA A 33 -25.08 -5.45 7.03
CA ALA A 33 -25.25 -6.78 6.44
C ALA A 33 -26.70 -6.95 5.99
N THR A 34 -26.96 -6.88 4.68
CA THR A 34 -28.05 -7.64 4.00
C THR A 34 -27.93 -7.45 2.47
N ALA A 35 -27.60 -8.52 1.74
CA ALA A 35 -28.01 -8.69 0.34
C ALA A 35 -28.15 -10.20 0.04
N PRO A 36 -29.22 -10.64 -0.67
CA PRO A 36 -29.54 -12.05 -0.84
C PRO A 36 -28.90 -12.66 -2.09
N THR A 37 -28.63 -13.95 -1.98
CA THR A 37 -28.08 -14.85 -3.00
C THR A 37 -29.16 -15.24 -4.01
N THR A 38 -28.92 -15.05 -5.31
CA THR A 38 -29.72 -15.68 -6.38
C THR A 38 -28.83 -16.42 -7.34
N ALA A 39 -29.04 -17.74 -7.41
CA ALA A 39 -28.40 -18.66 -8.33
C ALA A 39 -28.89 -18.42 -9.77
N PHE A 40 -27.98 -18.36 -10.74
CA PHE A 40 -28.29 -18.33 -12.16
C PHE A 40 -27.82 -19.60 -12.86
N HIS A 41 -28.74 -20.14 -13.64
CA HIS A 41 -28.72 -21.42 -14.32
C HIS A 41 -27.85 -21.37 -15.60
N THR A 42 -27.20 -22.49 -15.88
CA THR A 42 -26.28 -22.73 -17.01
C THR A 42 -26.98 -22.79 -18.37
N SER A 43 -26.40 -22.13 -19.40
CA SER A 43 -26.45 -22.60 -20.80
C SER A 43 -25.36 -21.93 -21.66
N LEU A 44 -24.44 -22.73 -22.21
CA LEU A 44 -23.44 -22.32 -23.22
C LEU A 44 -24.09 -22.26 -24.62
N PRO A 45 -23.84 -21.22 -25.44
CA PRO A 45 -24.05 -21.31 -26.88
C PRO A 45 -22.74 -21.55 -27.65
N ALA A 46 -22.92 -22.22 -28.79
CA ALA A 46 -21.92 -22.84 -29.63
C ALA A 46 -20.89 -21.89 -30.28
N THR A 47 -19.71 -22.47 -30.51
CA THR A 47 -18.55 -21.93 -31.23
C THR A 47 -18.90 -21.45 -32.64
N ARG A 48 -18.81 -20.15 -32.90
CA ARG A 48 -18.74 -19.59 -34.26
C ARG A 48 -17.29 -19.24 -34.58
N ALA A 49 -16.77 -19.84 -35.66
CA ALA A 49 -15.44 -19.57 -36.18
C ALA A 49 -15.30 -18.09 -36.61
N PHE A 50 -14.35 -17.39 -35.99
CA PHE A 50 -14.02 -16.01 -36.28
C PHE A 50 -12.89 -15.96 -37.31
N THR A 51 -13.21 -15.72 -38.57
CA THR A 51 -12.20 -15.46 -39.63
C THR A 51 -11.86 -13.98 -39.65
N LEU A 52 -10.66 -13.62 -39.18
CA LEU A 52 -10.09 -12.28 -39.31
C LEU A 52 -9.65 -12.02 -40.76
N ARG A 53 -10.25 -11.01 -41.41
CA ARG A 53 -9.67 -10.35 -42.59
C ARG A 53 -8.85 -9.15 -42.10
N PRO A 54 -7.56 -8.99 -42.46
CA PRO A 54 -6.83 -7.79 -42.11
C PRO A 54 -7.19 -6.70 -43.13
N ASN A 55 -7.82 -5.62 -42.67
CA ASN A 55 -7.85 -4.36 -43.41
C ASN A 55 -7.05 -3.33 -42.61
N ILE A 56 -5.79 -3.15 -42.97
CA ILE A 56 -4.89 -2.17 -42.36
C ILE A 56 -5.02 -0.87 -43.16
N SER A 57 -6.06 -0.08 -42.85
CA SER A 57 -6.12 1.32 -43.26
C SER A 57 -5.33 2.15 -42.24
N LYS A 58 -4.18 2.68 -42.66
CA LYS A 58 -3.33 3.60 -41.90
C LYS A 58 -4.08 4.92 -41.65
N MET A 59 -4.63 5.08 -40.45
CA MET A 59 -4.75 6.40 -39.81
C MET A 59 -3.47 6.65 -39.01
N PRO A 60 -3.02 7.91 -38.83
CA PRO A 60 -1.89 8.19 -37.96
C PRO A 60 -2.28 7.74 -36.55
N LEU A 61 -1.70 6.62 -36.08
CA LEU A 61 -1.79 6.25 -34.67
C LEU A 61 -1.18 7.41 -33.90
N GLN A 62 -2.00 8.12 -33.12
CA GLN A 62 -1.47 8.75 -31.92
C GLN A 62 -0.73 7.64 -31.19
N ALA A 63 0.57 7.83 -30.96
CA ALA A 63 1.39 6.76 -30.40
C ALA A 63 0.82 6.41 -29.03
N GLU A 64 0.21 5.22 -28.93
CA GLU A 64 -0.19 4.64 -27.65
C GLU A 64 1.01 4.76 -26.69
N PRO A 65 0.81 5.17 -25.43
CA PRO A 65 1.89 5.16 -24.44
C PRO A 65 2.54 3.78 -24.45
N SER A 66 3.79 3.74 -24.87
CA SER A 66 4.49 2.52 -25.24
C SER A 66 5.76 2.44 -24.43
N LEU A 67 5.90 1.36 -23.67
CA LEU A 67 7.10 1.10 -22.89
C LEU A 67 8.25 0.55 -23.75
N LYS A 68 7.97 0.30 -25.04
CA LYS A 68 8.91 -0.31 -26.00
C LYS A 68 10.29 0.38 -26.06
N PRO A 69 10.42 1.72 -26.11
CA PRO A 69 11.74 2.36 -26.16
C PRO A 69 12.60 2.07 -24.91
N TYR A 70 11.98 1.98 -23.74
CA TYR A 70 12.65 1.65 -22.49
C TYR A 70 13.03 0.16 -22.46
N ILE A 71 12.15 -0.72 -22.94
CA ILE A 71 12.43 -2.16 -23.10
C ILE A 71 13.61 -2.38 -24.04
N GLU A 72 13.65 -1.71 -25.19
CA GLU A 72 14.76 -1.80 -26.15
C GLU A 72 16.09 -1.37 -25.52
N THR A 73 16.08 -0.32 -24.69
CA THR A 73 17.26 0.13 -23.93
C THR A 73 17.70 -0.92 -22.90
N LEU A 74 16.77 -1.53 -22.17
CA LEU A 74 17.09 -2.53 -21.17
C LEU A 74 17.58 -3.84 -21.79
N ILE A 75 17.11 -4.21 -22.99
CA ILE A 75 17.59 -5.39 -23.74
C ILE A 75 19.09 -5.28 -24.04
N THR A 76 19.61 -4.06 -24.25
CA THR A 76 21.06 -3.86 -24.46
C THR A 76 21.86 -3.86 -23.16
N GLY A 77 21.22 -4.11 -22.01
CA GLY A 77 21.84 -4.05 -20.68
C GLY A 77 22.21 -2.63 -20.26
N THR A 78 21.60 -1.61 -20.88
CA THR A 78 21.89 -0.20 -20.59
C THR A 78 20.94 0.33 -19.52
N ASP A 79 21.49 1.08 -18.57
CA ASP A 79 20.70 1.69 -17.50
C ASP A 79 19.81 2.81 -18.03
N LEU A 80 18.59 2.90 -17.50
CA LEU A 80 17.71 4.03 -17.74
C LEU A 80 18.15 5.23 -16.89
N THR A 81 17.96 6.44 -17.42
CA THR A 81 18.09 7.67 -16.63
C THR A 81 16.96 7.77 -15.60
N ALA A 82 17.11 8.62 -14.59
CA ALA A 82 16.04 8.88 -13.62
C ALA A 82 14.77 9.41 -14.29
N GLU A 83 14.93 10.27 -15.30
CA GLU A 83 13.84 10.84 -16.10
C GLU A 83 13.14 9.77 -16.94
N ASN A 84 13.89 8.93 -17.66
CA ASN A 84 13.31 7.82 -18.43
C ASN A 84 12.57 6.84 -17.52
N THR A 85 13.12 6.58 -16.33
CA THR A 85 12.47 5.70 -15.35
C THR A 85 11.22 6.33 -14.77
N TYR A 86 11.24 7.63 -14.49
CA TYR A 86 10.07 8.38 -14.05
C TYR A 86 8.95 8.32 -15.12
N ASP A 87 9.28 8.60 -16.38
CA ASP A 87 8.31 8.62 -17.47
C ASP A 87 7.70 7.22 -17.72
N CYS A 88 8.54 6.18 -17.72
CA CYS A 88 8.05 4.83 -17.94
C CYS A 88 7.18 4.34 -16.77
N PHE A 89 7.56 4.60 -15.51
CA PHE A 89 6.73 4.25 -14.36
C PHE A 89 5.45 5.08 -14.27
N THR A 90 5.47 6.33 -14.72
CA THR A 90 4.24 7.14 -14.84
C THR A 90 3.25 6.49 -15.80
N GLN A 91 3.73 5.95 -16.94
CA GLN A 91 2.88 5.20 -17.87
C GLN A 91 2.36 3.88 -17.26
N ILE A 92 3.21 3.16 -16.49
CA ILE A 92 2.80 1.94 -15.77
C ILE A 92 1.65 2.25 -14.80
N LEU A 93 1.81 3.30 -13.99
CA LEU A 93 0.81 3.74 -13.01
C LEU A 93 -0.48 4.26 -13.67
N ALA A 94 -0.40 4.74 -14.91
CA ALA A 94 -1.54 5.14 -15.73
C ALA A 94 -2.23 3.97 -16.47
N GLY A 95 -1.79 2.72 -16.27
CA GLY A 95 -2.42 1.54 -16.87
C GLY A 95 -1.80 1.09 -18.20
N ALA A 96 -0.48 1.16 -18.34
CA ALA A 96 0.23 0.61 -19.51
C ALA A 96 -0.04 -0.89 -19.71
N ASN A 97 0.23 -1.37 -20.93
CA ASN A 97 0.02 -2.77 -21.31
C ASN A 97 0.79 -3.76 -20.40
N GLU A 98 0.07 -4.70 -19.77
CA GLU A 98 0.61 -5.65 -18.80
C GLU A 98 1.76 -6.53 -19.33
N VAL A 99 1.72 -6.89 -20.62
CA VAL A 99 2.79 -7.69 -21.24
C VAL A 99 4.09 -6.88 -21.32
N GLN A 100 3.98 -5.59 -21.68
CA GLN A 100 5.13 -4.68 -21.70
C GLN A 100 5.64 -4.38 -20.28
N VAL A 101 4.74 -4.19 -19.31
CA VAL A 101 5.09 -4.01 -17.89
C VAL A 101 5.90 -5.21 -17.40
N SER A 102 5.42 -6.43 -17.66
CA SER A 102 6.09 -7.67 -17.27
C SER A 102 7.49 -7.79 -17.89
N ALA A 103 7.62 -7.48 -19.18
CA ALA A 103 8.90 -7.49 -19.86
C ALA A 103 9.89 -6.48 -19.28
N LEU A 104 9.43 -5.24 -19.04
CA LEU A 104 10.26 -4.18 -18.47
C LEU A 104 10.74 -4.53 -17.06
N LEU A 105 9.85 -5.01 -16.18
CA LEU A 105 10.20 -5.39 -14.81
C LEU A 105 11.18 -6.58 -14.78
N MET A 106 11.00 -7.56 -15.67
CA MET A 106 11.96 -8.67 -15.77
C MET A 106 13.33 -8.24 -16.27
N LEU A 107 13.39 -7.35 -17.25
CA LEU A 107 14.66 -6.85 -17.76
C LEU A 107 15.41 -6.00 -16.71
N LEU A 108 14.69 -5.15 -15.97
CA LEU A 108 15.26 -4.42 -14.83
C LEU A 108 15.88 -5.37 -13.80
N ARG A 109 15.13 -6.41 -13.42
CA ARG A 109 15.60 -7.39 -12.44
C ARG A 109 16.77 -8.23 -12.95
N ALA A 110 16.75 -8.63 -14.22
CA ALA A 110 17.80 -9.43 -14.83
C ALA A 110 19.10 -8.64 -15.03
N LYS A 111 19.00 -7.37 -15.43
CA LYS A 111 20.12 -6.42 -15.51
C LYS A 111 20.68 -6.09 -14.12
N GLY A 112 19.78 -5.99 -13.14
CA GLY A 112 20.02 -5.36 -11.85
C GLY A 112 19.66 -3.89 -11.89
N GLU A 113 18.82 -3.46 -10.96
CA GLU A 113 18.38 -2.07 -10.83
C GLU A 113 19.47 -1.20 -10.21
N THR A 114 19.67 0.00 -10.76
CA THR A 114 20.58 1.00 -10.20
C THR A 114 19.87 1.95 -9.23
N PRO A 115 20.59 2.59 -8.29
CA PRO A 115 19.99 3.60 -7.42
C PRO A 115 19.30 4.75 -8.18
N THR A 116 19.83 5.13 -9.35
CA THR A 116 19.27 6.17 -10.21
C THR A 116 17.91 5.76 -10.79
N GLU A 117 17.80 4.52 -11.26
CA GLU A 117 16.55 3.96 -11.74
C GLU A 117 15.53 3.90 -10.59
N ILE A 118 15.92 3.33 -9.44
CA ILE A 118 15.05 3.27 -8.24
C ILE A 118 14.57 4.66 -7.84
N ALA A 119 15.42 5.69 -7.87
CA ALA A 119 15.02 7.07 -7.58
C ALA A 119 13.96 7.59 -8.56
N GLY A 120 14.07 7.28 -9.85
CA GLY A 120 13.05 7.59 -10.85
C GLY A 120 11.72 6.89 -10.58
N MET A 121 11.76 5.62 -10.19
CA MET A 121 10.56 4.85 -9.81
C MET A 121 9.85 5.48 -8.61
N VAL A 122 10.60 5.79 -7.56
CA VAL A 122 10.08 6.42 -6.33
C VAL A 122 9.48 7.80 -6.63
N ARG A 123 10.10 8.59 -7.51
CA ARG A 123 9.54 9.87 -7.97
C ARG A 123 8.18 9.69 -8.64
N ALA A 124 8.05 8.71 -9.53
CA ALA A 124 6.78 8.43 -10.22
C ALA A 124 5.70 7.95 -9.25
N MET A 125 6.05 7.02 -8.34
CA MET A 125 5.14 6.53 -7.31
C MET A 125 4.66 7.65 -6.37
N ASN A 126 5.55 8.53 -5.93
CA ASN A 126 5.19 9.67 -5.09
C ASN A 126 4.34 10.72 -5.82
N ALA A 127 4.49 10.85 -7.14
CA ALA A 127 3.66 11.76 -7.93
C ALA A 127 2.23 11.22 -8.14
N ALA A 128 2.06 9.90 -8.12
CA ALA A 128 0.77 9.24 -8.31
C ALA A 128 0.01 8.92 -7.02
N CYS A 129 0.66 8.98 -5.85
CA CYS A 129 0.04 8.59 -4.58
C CYS A 129 -0.96 9.64 -4.06
N ASN A 130 -1.93 9.17 -3.29
CA ASN A 130 -2.86 9.99 -2.53
C ASN A 130 -2.15 10.52 -1.28
N ALA A 131 -1.49 11.66 -1.43
CA ALA A 131 -0.64 12.22 -0.38
C ALA A 131 -1.41 12.57 0.90
N VAL A 132 -0.97 12.00 2.03
CA VAL A 132 -1.46 12.36 3.37
C VAL A 132 -0.59 13.49 3.94
N HIS A 133 -1.19 14.66 4.15
CA HIS A 133 -0.47 15.82 4.68
C HIS A 133 -0.52 15.88 6.21
N LEU A 134 0.64 15.66 6.85
CA LEU A 134 0.80 15.72 8.31
C LEU A 134 1.86 16.79 8.68
N PRO A 135 1.50 18.08 8.83
CA PRO A 135 2.49 19.14 9.04
C PRO A 135 3.15 19.11 10.42
N GLY A 136 4.38 19.64 10.52
CA GLY A 136 5.00 20.06 11.79
C GLY A 136 5.42 18.97 12.79
N ILE A 137 5.29 17.69 12.44
CA ILE A 137 5.52 16.58 13.36
C ILE A 137 6.55 15.61 12.79
N LYS A 138 7.53 15.18 13.60
CA LYS A 138 8.38 14.03 13.30
C LYS A 138 7.57 12.76 13.51
N LYS A 139 7.44 11.93 12.48
CA LYS A 139 6.76 10.64 12.56
C LYS A 139 7.74 9.52 12.29
N LEU A 140 7.41 8.37 12.82
CA LEU A 140 8.09 7.13 12.56
C LEU A 140 7.29 6.33 11.53
N ASP A 141 7.95 5.83 10.50
CA ASP A 141 7.44 4.73 9.68
C ASP A 141 8.27 3.48 10.01
N ILE A 142 7.57 2.38 10.31
CA ILE A 142 8.18 1.09 10.59
C ILE A 142 7.63 0.11 9.57
N VAL A 143 8.39 -0.11 8.52
CA VAL A 143 7.98 -0.90 7.36
C VAL A 143 9.10 -1.84 6.93
N GLY A 144 8.72 -2.99 6.40
CA GLY A 144 9.60 -3.92 5.73
C GLY A 144 9.15 -4.08 4.29
N THR A 145 10.08 -4.36 3.39
CA THR A 145 9.77 -4.65 1.98
C THR A 145 9.00 -5.95 1.82
N GLY A 146 9.10 -6.86 2.80
CA GLY A 146 8.60 -8.23 2.69
C GLY A 146 9.44 -9.07 1.71
N GLY A 147 9.05 -10.33 1.53
CA GLY A 147 9.66 -11.23 0.54
C GLY A 147 11.07 -11.73 0.88
N ASP A 148 11.49 -11.63 2.14
CA ASP A 148 12.78 -12.17 2.63
C ASP A 148 12.78 -13.69 2.84
N GLY A 149 11.60 -14.34 2.74
CA GLY A 149 11.43 -15.77 2.96
C GLY A 149 11.64 -16.20 4.41
N ALA A 150 11.70 -15.25 5.35
CA ALA A 150 12.03 -15.53 6.75
C ALA A 150 10.82 -15.99 7.59
N ASP A 151 9.61 -16.03 7.00
CA ASP A 151 8.33 -16.39 7.65
C ASP A 151 8.19 -15.82 9.07
N THR A 152 8.62 -14.57 9.24
CA THR A 152 8.58 -13.90 10.53
C THR A 152 7.14 -13.52 10.89
N ILE A 153 6.89 -13.41 12.19
CA ILE A 153 5.70 -12.69 12.66
C ILE A 153 5.76 -11.24 12.16
N ASN A 154 4.64 -10.51 12.20
CA ASN A 154 4.56 -9.10 11.82
C ASN A 154 5.30 -8.17 12.83
N ILE A 155 6.63 -8.31 12.93
CA ILE A 155 7.50 -7.61 13.88
C ILE A 155 7.41 -6.09 13.68
N SER A 156 7.33 -5.63 12.43
CA SER A 156 7.16 -4.20 12.12
C SER A 156 5.83 -3.66 12.64
N THR A 157 4.73 -4.40 12.47
CA THR A 157 3.40 -4.04 12.99
C THR A 157 3.36 -4.06 14.53
N ALA A 158 3.98 -5.07 15.17
CA ALA A 158 4.09 -5.11 16.63
C ALA A 158 4.92 -3.92 17.17
N SER A 159 6.00 -3.57 16.47
CA SER A 159 6.84 -2.41 16.80
C SER A 159 6.05 -1.10 16.71
N VAL A 160 5.11 -0.95 15.77
CA VAL A 160 4.24 0.24 15.70
C VAL A 160 3.43 0.42 16.98
N VAL A 161 2.80 -0.64 17.46
CA VAL A 161 2.00 -0.59 18.69
C VAL A 161 2.87 -0.21 19.90
N LEU A 162 4.06 -0.81 20.00
CA LEU A 162 5.01 -0.49 21.06
C LEU A 162 5.49 0.96 21.00
N SER A 163 5.90 1.44 19.82
CA SER A 163 6.37 2.82 19.64
C SER A 163 5.28 3.85 19.95
N ALA A 164 4.05 3.60 19.51
CA ALA A 164 2.91 4.45 19.82
C ALA A 164 2.62 4.48 21.34
N ALA A 165 2.68 3.33 22.01
CA ALA A 165 2.53 3.23 23.47
C ALA A 165 3.64 3.97 24.24
N CYS A 166 4.83 4.08 23.66
CA CYS A 166 5.94 4.87 24.19
C CYS A 166 5.83 6.38 23.88
N GLY A 167 4.76 6.82 23.20
CA GLY A 167 4.50 8.23 22.89
C GLY A 167 5.12 8.72 21.58
N CYS A 168 5.64 7.84 20.73
CA CYS A 168 6.05 8.22 19.38
C CYS A 168 4.82 8.43 18.50
N ILE A 169 4.91 9.39 17.57
CA ILE A 169 3.91 9.54 16.52
C ILE A 169 4.29 8.63 15.36
N VAL A 170 3.40 7.71 14.99
CA VAL A 170 3.67 6.66 14.00
C VAL A 170 2.72 6.78 12.82
N ALA A 171 3.25 6.87 11.61
CA ALA A 171 2.49 6.84 10.38
C ALA A 171 3.06 5.70 9.53
N LYS A 172 2.41 4.54 9.61
CA LYS A 172 2.90 3.32 8.96
C LYS A 172 2.24 3.12 7.61
N ALA A 173 3.03 2.94 6.56
CA ALA A 173 2.53 2.34 5.33
C ALA A 173 2.56 0.81 5.41
N GLY A 174 1.59 0.15 4.80
CA GLY A 174 1.59 -1.30 4.70
C GLY A 174 0.52 -1.86 3.76
N ASN A 175 0.60 -3.16 3.53
CA ASN A 175 -0.30 -3.87 2.63
C ASN A 175 -0.77 -5.19 3.26
N ARG A 176 -1.65 -5.89 2.54
CA ARG A 176 -1.96 -7.30 2.75
C ARG A 176 -0.78 -8.16 2.33
N SER A 177 -0.80 -9.42 2.76
CA SER A 177 0.18 -10.38 2.29
C SER A 177 0.10 -10.57 0.76
N VAL A 178 1.26 -10.64 0.12
CA VAL A 178 1.43 -11.11 -1.26
C VAL A 178 2.11 -12.48 -1.31
N SER A 179 3.05 -12.74 -0.39
CA SER A 179 3.85 -13.97 -0.35
C SER A 179 4.08 -14.56 1.05
N SER A 180 3.67 -13.88 2.13
CA SER A 180 3.78 -14.36 3.52
C SER A 180 2.47 -14.95 4.05
N ALA A 181 2.49 -15.51 5.26
CA ALA A 181 1.27 -15.99 5.91
C ALA A 181 0.26 -14.87 6.24
N CYS A 182 0.73 -13.66 6.54
CA CYS A 182 -0.11 -12.48 6.81
C CYS A 182 0.67 -11.16 6.63
N GLY A 183 0.01 -10.14 6.09
CA GLY A 183 0.52 -8.78 5.96
C GLY A 183 0.15 -7.90 7.16
N SER A 184 0.65 -6.66 7.17
CA SER A 184 0.34 -5.72 8.24
C SER A 184 -1.15 -5.37 8.31
N ALA A 185 -1.81 -5.24 7.15
CA ALA A 185 -3.25 -4.97 7.10
C ALA A 185 -4.06 -6.14 7.69
N ASP A 186 -3.71 -7.39 7.36
CA ASP A 186 -4.42 -8.58 7.84
C ASP A 186 -4.35 -8.71 9.37
N VAL A 187 -3.18 -8.39 9.95
CA VAL A 187 -3.01 -8.38 11.42
C VAL A 187 -3.81 -7.27 12.08
N LEU A 188 -3.79 -6.06 11.52
CA LEU A 188 -4.51 -4.92 12.08
C LEU A 188 -6.03 -5.13 12.01
N GLU A 189 -6.54 -5.67 10.91
CA GLU A 189 -7.96 -6.03 10.79
C GLU A 189 -8.38 -7.15 11.73
N ALA A 190 -7.55 -8.19 11.90
CA ALA A 190 -7.83 -9.26 12.86
C ALA A 190 -7.86 -8.73 14.30
N LEU A 191 -7.09 -7.68 14.59
CA LEU A 191 -7.18 -6.96 15.85
C LEU A 191 -8.47 -6.14 15.94
N GLY A 192 -9.07 -5.73 14.81
CA GLY A 192 -10.30 -4.94 14.61
C GLY A 192 -10.07 -3.46 14.24
N VAL A 193 -8.88 -3.12 13.72
CA VAL A 193 -8.53 -1.79 13.21
C VAL A 193 -9.13 -1.61 11.82
N VAL A 194 -9.63 -0.39 11.54
CA VAL A 194 -9.97 0.04 10.18
C VAL A 194 -8.70 0.36 9.42
N VAL A 195 -8.47 -0.35 8.32
CA VAL A 195 -7.25 -0.18 7.53
C VAL A 195 -7.47 0.64 6.27
N ASP A 196 -8.70 0.78 5.81
CA ASP A 196 -9.07 1.43 4.53
C ASP A 196 -9.47 2.92 4.67
N LEU A 197 -8.86 3.60 5.64
CA LEU A 197 -9.09 5.03 5.90
C LEU A 197 -8.62 5.92 4.74
N GLN A 198 -9.40 6.95 4.45
CA GLN A 198 -9.04 8.01 3.49
C GLN A 198 -8.03 9.00 4.09
N PRO A 199 -7.29 9.79 3.29
CA PRO A 199 -6.26 10.70 3.77
C PRO A 199 -6.69 11.61 4.94
N ASP A 200 -7.88 12.21 4.87
CA ASP A 200 -8.38 13.09 5.94
C ASP A 200 -8.65 12.33 7.25
N GLU A 201 -9.09 11.07 7.16
CA GLU A 201 -9.33 10.21 8.32
C GLU A 201 -8.01 9.74 8.94
N ILE A 202 -6.99 9.51 8.11
CA ILE A 202 -5.62 9.19 8.55
C ILE A 202 -5.05 10.37 9.36
N VAL A 203 -5.23 11.61 8.88
CA VAL A 203 -4.82 12.82 9.63
C VAL A 203 -5.50 12.87 11.00
N GLN A 204 -6.82 12.68 11.05
CA GLN A 204 -7.56 12.65 12.30
C GLN A 204 -7.10 11.54 13.25
N CYS A 205 -6.74 10.37 12.70
CA CYS A 205 -6.24 9.25 13.49
C CYS A 205 -4.88 9.56 14.13
N VAL A 206 -3.97 10.18 13.36
CA VAL A 206 -2.69 10.66 13.90
C VAL A 206 -2.90 11.70 14.99
N ASP A 207 -3.76 12.69 14.77
CA ASP A 207 -4.01 13.76 15.75
C ASP A 207 -4.62 13.26 17.06
N ARG A 208 -5.52 12.26 16.98
CA ARG A 208 -6.24 11.75 18.14
C ARG A 208 -5.50 10.65 18.89
N CYS A 209 -4.82 9.77 18.15
CA CYS A 209 -4.27 8.52 18.68
C CYS A 209 -2.74 8.48 18.62
N GLY A 210 -2.09 9.39 17.90
CA GLY A 210 -0.64 9.37 17.68
C GLY A 210 -0.18 8.24 16.76
N VAL A 211 -1.10 7.49 16.16
CA VAL A 211 -0.78 6.38 15.26
C VAL A 211 -1.82 6.26 14.15
N ALA A 212 -1.37 6.05 12.92
CA ALA A 212 -2.24 5.70 11.80
C ALA A 212 -1.57 4.71 10.85
N PHE A 213 -2.42 3.99 10.10
CA PHE A 213 -2.02 3.04 9.07
C PHE A 213 -2.50 3.54 7.71
N MET A 214 -1.58 3.60 6.75
CA MET A 214 -1.81 3.93 5.34
C MET A 214 -1.80 2.63 4.54
N PHE A 215 -2.97 2.16 4.12
CA PHE A 215 -3.10 0.95 3.33
C PHE A 215 -2.75 1.20 1.85
N ALA A 216 -1.76 0.47 1.33
CA ALA A 216 -1.16 0.76 0.04
C ALA A 216 -2.12 0.73 -1.17
N PRO A 217 -3.11 -0.18 -1.29
CA PRO A 217 -3.99 -0.21 -2.47
C PRO A 217 -4.92 1.00 -2.62
N ILE A 218 -5.12 1.77 -1.56
CA ILE A 218 -5.98 2.97 -1.57
C ILE A 218 -5.16 4.27 -1.46
N ASN A 219 -3.85 4.17 -1.20
CA ASN A 219 -2.94 5.29 -1.03
C ASN A 219 -2.00 5.44 -2.22
#